data_AF-A0A2S6RVJ8-F1
#
_entry.id   AF-A0A2S6RVJ8-F1
#
_cell.length_a   1.000
_cell.length_b   1.000
_cell.length_c   1.000
_cell.angle_alpha   90.00
_cell.angle_beta   90.00
_cell.angle_gamma   90.00
#
_symmetry.space_group_name_H-M   'P 1'
#
loop_
_entity.id
_entity.type
_entity.pdbx_description
1 polymer ?
#
loop_
_entity_poly.entity_id
_entity_poly.type
_entity_poly.pdbx_seq_one_letter_code
_entity_poly.pdbx_strand_id
1 'polypeptide(L)'
;MKKTDRFYLDCPYNDKDECKNQGAYWDADRRKWYVPEGLEVNDFKKWWPGENSEYREQVMDDDGERFYLNVDFSEKDQAKARGARWDPETKKWYVPTSSNKNKFKNWWPFEGDTD
;
A
#
# COMPACT_ATOMS: atom_id res chain seq x y z
N MET A 1 14.82 14.94 21.62
CA MET A 1 14.21 14.19 20.49
C MET A 1 12.72 14.13 20.73
N LYS A 2 11.93 14.96 20.04
CA LYS A 2 10.47 14.97 20.21
C LYS A 2 9.90 13.76 19.47
N LYS A 3 9.24 12.86 20.20
CA LYS A 3 8.41 11.81 19.60
C LYS A 3 7.28 12.53 18.89
N THR A 4 7.33 12.57 17.56
CA THR A 4 6.25 13.13 16.74
C THR A 4 5.07 12.17 16.83
N ASP A 5 4.16 12.45 17.76
CA ASP A 5 2.88 11.76 17.86
C ASP A 5 2.04 12.21 16.65
N ARG A 6 2.07 11.42 15.59
CA ARG A 6 1.34 11.68 14.34
C ARG A 6 0.08 10.82 14.39
N PHE A 7 -1.07 11.47 14.50
CA PHE A 7 -2.34 10.76 14.53
C PHE A 7 -2.83 10.51 13.10
N TYR A 8 -2.90 9.24 12.70
CA TYR A 8 -3.34 8.86 11.36
C TYR A 8 -4.86 8.89 11.23
N LEU A 9 -5.34 9.39 10.11
CA LEU A 9 -6.75 9.59 9.78
C LEU A 9 -7.14 8.73 8.57
N ASP A 10 -8.31 8.11 8.66
CA ASP A 10 -8.97 7.39 7.57
C ASP A 10 -9.84 8.36 6.76
N CYS A 11 -9.17 9.32 6.12
CA CYS A 11 -9.81 10.33 5.29
C CYS A 11 -9.94 9.84 3.84
N PRO A 12 -11.16 9.66 3.30
CA PRO A 12 -11.36 9.16 1.94
C PRO A 12 -10.96 10.22 0.91
N TYR A 13 -10.74 9.78 -0.34
CA TYR A 13 -10.33 10.67 -1.43
C TYR A 13 -11.29 11.85 -1.65
N ASN A 14 -12.59 11.66 -1.37
CA ASN A 14 -13.62 12.70 -1.53
C ASN A 14 -13.49 13.83 -0.50
N ASP A 15 -12.95 13.53 0.68
CA ASP A 15 -12.76 14.49 1.78
C ASP A 15 -11.31 14.99 1.87
N LYS A 16 -10.45 14.63 0.91
CA LYS A 16 -9.02 14.97 0.92
C LYS A 16 -8.79 16.48 1.02
N ASP A 17 -9.60 17.27 0.31
CA ASP A 17 -9.48 18.72 0.25
C ASP A 17 -9.89 19.35 1.58
N GLU A 18 -10.90 18.76 2.25
CA GLU A 18 -11.35 19.16 3.59
C GLU A 18 -10.29 18.81 4.65
N CYS A 19 -9.74 17.59 4.62
CA CYS A 19 -8.62 17.18 5.48
C CYS A 19 -7.42 18.11 5.34
N LYS A 20 -7.05 18.45 4.11
CA LYS A 20 -5.95 19.40 3.84
C LYS A 20 -6.26 20.79 4.37
N ASN A 21 -7.48 21.27 4.17
CA ASN A 21 -7.90 22.60 4.60
C ASN A 21 -7.97 22.72 6.14
N GLN A 22 -8.34 21.63 6.82
CA GLN A 22 -8.29 21.53 8.29
C GLN A 22 -6.84 21.47 8.83
N GLY A 23 -5.85 21.28 7.97
CA GLY A 23 -4.43 21.26 8.34
C GLY A 23 -3.83 19.87 8.53
N ALA A 24 -4.56 18.79 8.22
CA ALA A 24 -3.95 17.47 8.13
C ALA A 24 -2.93 17.44 6.99
N TYR A 25 -1.91 16.61 7.17
CA TYR A 25 -0.87 16.37 6.17
C TYR A 25 -1.10 15.03 5.50
N TRP A 26 -0.83 14.98 4.20
CA TRP A 26 -0.81 13.73 3.45
C TRP A 26 0.57 13.07 3.62
N ASP A 27 0.57 11.86 4.17
CA ASP A 27 1.73 10.97 4.20
C ASP A 27 1.74 10.18 2.89
N ALA A 28 2.65 10.47 1.96
CA ALA A 28 2.72 9.76 0.68
C ALA A 28 3.33 8.36 0.82
N ASP A 29 4.13 8.12 1.87
CA ASP A 29 4.73 6.83 2.19
C ASP A 29 3.65 5.87 2.69
N ARG A 30 2.84 6.33 3.66
CA ARG A 30 1.70 5.56 4.18
C ARG A 30 0.41 5.73 3.38
N ARG A 31 0.37 6.68 2.46
CA ARG A 31 -0.81 7.09 1.68
C ARG A 31 -2.03 7.32 2.57
N LYS A 32 -1.78 7.93 3.73
CA LYS A 32 -2.79 8.25 4.75
C LYS A 32 -2.65 9.70 5.18
N TRP A 33 -3.76 10.29 5.57
CA TRP A 33 -3.74 11.60 6.19
C TRP A 33 -3.27 11.47 7.65
N TYR A 34 -2.55 12.47 8.16
CA TYR A 34 -2.18 12.52 9.56
C TYR A 34 -2.26 13.95 10.10
N VAL A 35 -2.54 14.05 11.40
CA VAL A 35 -2.53 15.32 12.12
C VAL A 35 -1.10 15.56 12.62
N PRO A 36 -0.42 16.65 12.21
CA PRO A 36 0.89 17.00 12.72
C PRO A 36 0.83 17.51 14.17
N GLU A 37 1.97 17.56 14.86
CA GLU A 37 2.02 18.09 16.23
C GLU A 37 1.56 19.56 16.25
N GLY A 38 0.63 19.90 17.15
CA GLY A 38 0.09 21.25 17.28
C GLY A 38 -1.27 21.49 16.61
N LEU A 39 -1.84 20.50 15.92
CA LEU A 39 -3.24 20.50 15.49
C LEU A 39 -4.10 19.63 16.41
N GLU A 40 -5.36 20.03 16.58
CA GLU A 40 -6.29 19.36 17.47
C GLU A 40 -6.95 18.17 16.75
N VAL A 41 -6.64 16.95 17.21
CA VAL A 41 -7.17 15.71 16.62
C VAL A 41 -8.69 15.59 16.69
N ASN A 42 -9.34 16.35 17.59
CA ASN A 42 -10.79 16.37 17.73
C ASN A 42 -11.48 17.04 16.52
N ASP A 43 -10.85 18.01 15.84
CA ASP A 43 -11.38 18.57 14.59
C ASP A 43 -11.49 17.52 13.48
N PHE A 44 -10.69 16.45 13.57
CA PHE A 44 -10.62 15.36 12.61
C PHE A 44 -11.41 14.12 13.03
N LYS A 45 -12.31 14.23 14.02
CA LYS A 45 -13.09 13.09 14.55
C LYS A 45 -13.88 12.35 13.47
N LYS A 46 -14.36 13.06 12.44
CA LYS A 46 -15.03 12.49 11.26
C LYS A 46 -14.17 11.45 10.51
N TRP A 47 -12.85 11.58 10.57
CA TRP A 47 -11.89 10.70 9.89
C TRP A 47 -11.06 9.87 10.87
N TRP A 48 -11.53 9.70 12.11
CA TRP A 48 -10.84 8.84 13.06
C TRP A 48 -10.85 7.39 12.60
N PRO A 49 -9.72 6.69 12.80
CA PRO A 49 -9.61 5.29 12.41
C PRO A 49 -10.61 4.43 13.20
N GLY A 50 -11.42 3.67 12.47
CA GLY A 50 -12.50 2.85 13.03
C GLY A 50 -13.84 3.56 13.26
N GLU A 51 -13.88 4.89 13.28
CA GLU A 51 -15.15 5.66 13.34
C GLU A 51 -15.69 5.92 11.92
N ASN A 52 -14.78 6.07 10.94
CA ASN A 52 -15.15 6.23 9.54
C ASN A 52 -15.46 4.87 8.87
N SER A 53 -16.68 4.36 9.09
CA SER A 53 -17.20 3.13 8.46
C SER A 53 -17.23 3.18 6.93
N GLU A 54 -17.22 4.37 6.32
CA GLU A 54 -17.19 4.54 4.87
C GLU A 54 -15.77 4.53 4.29
N TYR A 55 -14.74 4.57 5.13
CA TYR A 55 -13.37 4.33 4.69
C TYR A 55 -13.20 2.84 4.35
N ARG A 56 -13.53 2.50 3.11
CA ARG A 56 -13.02 1.28 2.50
C ARG A 56 -11.52 1.47 2.36
N GLU A 57 -10.77 0.84 3.25
CA GLU A 57 -9.32 0.71 3.11
C GLU A 57 -9.07 0.32 1.66
N GLN A 58 -8.58 1.28 0.89
CA GLN A 58 -8.21 1.01 -0.48
C GLN A 58 -6.99 0.12 -0.32
N VAL A 59 -7.22 -1.19 -0.40
CA VAL A 59 -6.22 -2.25 -0.54
C VAL A 59 -5.44 -1.99 -1.83
N MET A 60 -4.65 -0.93 -1.81
CA MET A 60 -3.71 -0.64 -2.87
C MET A 60 -2.44 -1.32 -2.43
N ASP A 61 -2.21 -2.45 -3.09
CA ASP A 61 -0.99 -3.25 -3.14
C ASP A 61 0.20 -2.52 -2.50
N ASP A 62 0.37 -2.76 -1.20
CA ASP A 62 1.49 -2.26 -0.43
C ASP A 62 2.78 -2.70 -1.12
N ASP A 63 3.65 -1.72 -1.35
CA ASP A 63 4.94 -1.88 -2.01
C ASP A 63 5.90 -2.76 -1.21
N GLY A 64 5.61 -3.00 0.08
CA GLY A 64 6.51 -3.62 1.03
C GLY A 64 6.71 -5.12 0.86
N GLU A 65 5.80 -5.83 0.19
CA GLU A 65 5.93 -7.27 -0.06
C GLU A 65 5.69 -7.63 -1.53
N ARG A 66 6.57 -7.13 -2.41
CA ARG A 66 6.67 -7.59 -3.80
C ARG A 66 7.41 -8.92 -3.83
N PHE A 67 6.70 -10.02 -4.07
CA PHE A 67 7.32 -11.33 -4.17
C PHE A 67 7.81 -11.59 -5.60
N TYR A 68 9.12 -11.66 -5.81
CA TYR A 68 9.70 -11.91 -7.13
C TYR A 68 9.55 -13.37 -7.56
N LEU A 69 9.26 -13.57 -8.85
CA LEU A 69 9.08 -14.85 -9.49
C LEU A 69 10.10 -15.02 -10.63
N ASN A 70 10.58 -16.25 -10.78
CA ASN A 70 11.36 -16.69 -11.93
C ASN A 70 10.42 -17.30 -12.98
N VAL A 71 9.81 -16.46 -13.80
CA VAL A 71 8.88 -16.89 -14.86
C VAL A 71 9.60 -16.87 -16.20
N ASP A 72 9.70 -18.02 -16.86
CA ASP A 72 10.20 -18.13 -18.22
C ASP A 72 9.31 -17.40 -19.24
N PHE A 73 9.90 -16.99 -20.36
CA PHE A 73 9.18 -16.29 -21.42
C PHE A 73 7.98 -17.08 -21.98
N SER A 74 8.04 -18.41 -21.94
CA SER A 74 6.96 -19.32 -22.34
C SER A 74 5.77 -19.31 -21.39
N GLU A 75 5.98 -18.97 -20.11
CA GLU A 75 4.96 -19.00 -19.05
C GLU A 75 4.51 -17.62 -18.58
N LYS A 76 5.11 -16.56 -19.13
CA LYS A 76 4.80 -15.15 -18.82
C LYS A 76 3.32 -14.81 -18.95
N ASP A 77 2.62 -15.42 -19.91
CA ASP A 77 1.19 -15.19 -20.13
C ASP A 77 0.36 -15.80 -19.00
N GLN A 78 0.73 -17.00 -18.55
CA GLN A 78 0.10 -17.66 -17.41
C GLN A 78 0.34 -16.91 -16.10
N ALA A 79 1.54 -16.37 -15.90
CA ALA A 79 1.85 -15.56 -14.73
C ALA A 79 1.06 -14.25 -14.74
N LYS A 80 1.03 -13.54 -15.87
CA LYS A 80 0.24 -12.31 -16.04
C LYS A 80 -1.26 -12.56 -15.80
N ALA A 81 -1.81 -13.62 -16.38
CA ALA A 81 -3.21 -14.00 -16.21
C ALA A 81 -3.56 -14.34 -14.76
N ARG A 82 -2.59 -14.79 -13.96
CA ARG A 82 -2.76 -15.09 -12.53
C ARG A 82 -2.60 -13.87 -11.62
N GLY A 83 -2.21 -12.71 -12.15
CA GLY A 83 -2.03 -11.47 -11.40
C GLY A 83 -0.57 -11.09 -11.12
N ALA A 84 0.41 -11.78 -11.69
CA ALA A 84 1.79 -11.31 -11.62
C ALA A 84 1.98 -10.09 -12.52
N ARG A 85 2.84 -9.18 -12.09
CA ARG A 85 3.26 -7.98 -12.81
C ARG A 85 4.69 -8.10 -13.27
N TRP A 86 4.98 -7.53 -14.43
CA TRP A 86 6.35 -7.44 -14.95
C TRP A 86 7.00 -6.17 -14.43
N ASP A 87 8.19 -6.30 -13.85
CA ASP A 87 9.05 -5.21 -13.41
C ASP A 87 10.16 -5.00 -14.46
N PRO A 88 10.11 -3.91 -15.25
CA PRO A 88 11.10 -3.65 -16.29
C PRO A 88 12.46 -3.18 -15.75
N GLU A 89 12.52 -2.72 -14.50
CA GLU A 89 13.75 -2.21 -13.86
C GLU A 89 14.65 -3.39 -13.47
N THR A 90 14.05 -4.40 -12.85
CA THR A 90 14.71 -5.65 -12.45
C THR A 90 14.58 -6.76 -13.49
N LYS A 91 13.79 -6.54 -14.54
CA LYS A 91 13.45 -7.50 -15.61
C LYS A 91 12.90 -8.82 -15.07
N LYS A 92 12.04 -8.73 -14.06
CA LYS A 92 11.53 -9.87 -13.32
C LYS A 92 10.03 -9.77 -13.13
N TRP A 93 9.39 -10.92 -12.92
CA TRP A 93 8.00 -10.95 -12.54
C TRP A 93 7.90 -10.77 -11.03
N TYR A 94 6.89 -10.05 -10.57
CA TYR A 94 6.58 -9.91 -9.16
C TYR A 94 5.09 -10.05 -8.91
N VAL A 95 4.74 -10.47 -7.70
CA VAL A 95 3.35 -10.61 -7.25
C VAL A 95 3.18 -9.64 -6.09
N PRO A 96 2.21 -8.70 -6.18
CA PRO A 96 1.91 -7.85 -5.04
C PRO A 96 1.27 -8.68 -3.92
N THR A 97 1.42 -8.27 -2.67
CA THR A 97 0.89 -8.99 -1.50
C THR A 97 -0.62 -9.23 -1.56
N SER A 98 -1.37 -8.37 -2.26
CA SER A 98 -2.81 -8.54 -2.53
C SER A 98 -3.13 -9.77 -3.39
N SER A 99 -2.15 -10.30 -4.12
CA SER A 99 -2.27 -11.48 -4.95
C SER A 99 -1.74 -12.72 -4.23
N ASN A 100 -2.55 -13.79 -4.24
CA ASN A 100 -2.21 -15.05 -3.56
C ASN A 100 -0.91 -15.68 -4.10
N LYS A 101 0.19 -15.52 -3.35
CA LYS A 101 1.52 -16.13 -3.60
C LYS A 101 1.41 -17.64 -3.90
N ASN A 102 0.46 -18.34 -3.24
CA ASN A 102 0.17 -19.76 -3.48
C ASN A 102 -0.20 -20.13 -4.93
N LYS A 103 -0.68 -19.19 -5.75
CA LYS A 103 -0.99 -19.43 -7.17
C LYS A 103 0.27 -19.50 -8.04
N PHE A 104 1.40 -19.00 -7.53
CA PHE A 104 2.65 -18.87 -8.26
C PHE A 104 3.70 -19.88 -7.77
N LYS A 105 3.24 -20.99 -7.19
CA LYS A 105 4.08 -22.04 -6.63
C LYS A 105 4.99 -22.74 -7.64
N ASN A 106 4.81 -22.51 -8.93
CA ASN A 106 5.62 -23.09 -9.98
C ASN A 106 6.79 -22.19 -10.40
N TRP A 107 6.78 -20.91 -10.01
CA TRP A 107 7.74 -19.88 -10.43
C TRP A 107 8.59 -19.33 -9.27
N TRP A 108 8.57 -19.99 -8.12
CA TRP A 108 9.43 -19.77 -6.95
C TRP A 108 10.18 -21.11 -6.68
N PRO A 109 11.35 -21.13 -6.03
CA PRO A 109 12.08 -20.01 -5.43
C PRO A 109 12.75 -19.13 -6.49
N PHE A 110 12.82 -17.85 -6.21
CA PHE A 110 13.61 -16.91 -6.98
C PHE A 110 14.99 -16.82 -6.32
N GLU A 111 16.06 -17.10 -7.08
CA GLU A 111 17.46 -17.22 -6.57
C GLU A 111 18.05 -15.91 -5.97
N GLY A 112 17.24 -14.88 -5.73
CA GLY A 112 17.62 -13.64 -5.05
C GLY A 112 16.93 -13.40 -3.70
N ASP A 113 16.11 -14.33 -3.21
CA ASP A 113 15.49 -14.32 -1.86
C ASP A 113 16.27 -15.29 -0.95
N THR A 114 17.57 -15.08 -0.84
CA THR A 114 18.44 -15.81 0.10
C THR A 114 19.43 -14.83 0.68
N ASP A 115 18.96 -14.03 1.63
CA ASP A 115 19.76 -13.44 2.72
C ASP A 115 18.85 -13.14 3.93
#